data_AF-A0A212J856-F1
#
_entry.id   AF-A0A212J856-F1
#
_cell.length_a   1.000
_cell.length_b   1.000
_cell.length_c   1.000
_cell.angle_alpha   90.00
_cell.angle_beta   90.00
_cell.angle_gamma   90.00
#
_symmetry.space_group_name_H-M   'P 1'
#
loop_
_entity.id
_entity.type
_entity.pdbx_description
1 polymer ?
#
loop_
_entity_poly.entity_id
_entity_poly.type
_entity_poly.pdbx_seq_one_letter_code
_entity_poly.pdbx_strand_id
1 'polypeptide(L)'
;MADRVSGKPIHVDISDLPMKQGIITNRNKFILGPSGSGKSFFTNHMCRQYWEQGTHIVLVDTGNSYQGLCNFINRRTNGEDGVYFTYTEKNPISFNPFYTDDGIFDIEKRESIKTLIMTLWKRDNEPPTRSEEVALSNAVSLYIERIQIDESMTPSFNTFYEFVKLDYAAILDAKRVREKDFDLANFLNVLEPYYKGGEYDFLLNSEKQLDLLSKRFIVFEIDAIKDHKILFPIVTIIIMEVFINKMRRLQGIRKMILIEEAWKAIAKEGMAEYIKYLFKTVRKFFGEAIVVTQEVDDIIASPIVKESIINNSDCKILLLSRQKTERYWKRKSNHWLLNFSLKED
;
A
#
# COMPACT_ATOMS: atom_id res chain seq x y z
N MET A 1 13.50 18.40 15.58
CA MET A 1 14.43 17.80 16.56
C MET A 1 15.24 18.90 17.23
N ALA A 2 15.72 18.68 18.45
CA ALA A 2 16.65 19.58 19.12
C ALA A 2 17.93 18.82 19.45
N ASP A 3 19.04 19.53 19.44
CA ASP A 3 20.31 19.02 19.95
C ASP A 3 20.14 18.64 21.41
N ARG A 4 20.56 17.43 21.77
CA ARG A 4 20.32 16.92 23.12
C ARG A 4 21.14 17.66 24.17
N VAL A 5 22.30 18.20 23.80
CA VAL A 5 23.22 18.87 24.70
C VAL A 5 22.86 20.35 24.87
N SER A 6 22.62 21.05 23.77
CA SER A 6 22.36 22.49 23.76
C SER A 6 20.89 22.88 23.74
N GLY A 7 19.97 21.94 23.50
CA GLY A 7 18.54 22.20 23.36
C GLY A 7 18.18 23.00 22.10
N LYS A 8 19.16 23.35 21.25
CA LYS A 8 18.94 24.14 20.04
C LYS A 8 18.19 23.33 18.99
N PRO A 9 17.16 23.87 18.33
CA PRO A 9 16.52 23.20 17.21
C PRO A 9 17.54 22.83 16.13
N ILE A 10 17.58 21.55 15.74
CA ILE A 10 18.35 21.09 14.59
C ILE A 10 17.38 20.87 13.43
N HIS A 11 17.70 21.50 12.31
CA HIS A 11 17.09 21.20 11.02
C HIS A 11 17.97 20.18 10.29
N VAL A 12 17.50 18.92 10.22
CA VAL A 12 18.17 17.85 9.47
C VAL A 12 17.31 17.47 8.28
N ASP A 13 17.83 17.66 7.08
CA ASP A 13 17.23 17.14 5.85
C ASP A 13 17.84 15.78 5.49
N ILE A 14 17.03 14.73 5.64
CA ILE A 14 17.41 13.34 5.38
C ILE A 14 16.97 12.85 3.99
N SER A 15 16.48 13.75 3.13
CA SER A 15 15.82 13.38 1.87
C SER A 15 16.25 14.22 0.66
N ASP A 16 16.17 15.55 0.72
CA ASP A 16 16.41 16.37 -0.48
C ASP A 16 17.84 16.84 -0.60
N LEU A 17 18.44 17.36 0.47
CA LEU A 17 19.83 17.78 0.46
C LEU A 17 20.78 16.62 0.08
N PRO A 18 20.66 15.41 0.67
CA PRO A 18 21.50 14.27 0.25
C PRO A 18 21.24 13.87 -1.21
N MET A 19 20.01 13.96 -1.70
CA MET A 19 19.68 13.66 -3.11
C MET A 19 20.31 14.70 -4.05
N LYS A 20 20.23 16.00 -3.71
CA LYS A 20 20.84 17.10 -4.49
C LYS A 20 22.37 16.98 -4.53
N GLN A 21 22.97 16.50 -3.45
CA GLN A 21 24.42 16.26 -3.35
C GLN A 21 24.87 14.95 -3.99
N GLY A 22 23.95 14.11 -4.51
CA GLY A 22 24.27 12.81 -5.08
C GLY A 22 24.75 11.77 -4.06
N ILE A 23 24.50 12.00 -2.76
CA ILE A 23 24.85 11.07 -1.67
C ILE A 23 23.91 9.86 -1.68
N ILE A 24 22.64 10.10 -2.05
CA ILE A 24 21.61 9.07 -2.22
C ILE A 24 21.05 9.14 -3.64
N THR A 25 20.62 7.99 -4.13
CA THR A 25 20.01 7.75 -5.45
C THR A 25 18.49 7.52 -5.37
N ASN A 26 17.96 7.27 -4.17
CA ASN A 26 16.54 7.17 -3.86
C ASN A 26 16.26 7.73 -2.46
N ARG A 27 15.00 8.09 -2.18
CA ARG A 27 14.57 8.64 -0.88
C ARG A 27 14.04 7.57 0.08
N ASN A 28 13.97 6.32 -0.34
CA ASN A 28 13.40 5.24 0.46
C ASN A 28 14.18 5.08 1.78
N LYS A 29 13.46 4.70 2.84
CA LYS A 29 14.02 4.61 4.18
C LYS A 29 13.75 3.26 4.81
N PHE A 30 14.76 2.77 5.52
CA PHE A 30 14.63 1.63 6.40
C PHE A 30 14.85 2.08 7.84
N ILE A 31 13.86 1.88 8.71
CA ILE A 31 13.90 2.29 10.11
C ILE A 31 13.90 1.03 10.98
N LEU A 32 14.94 0.85 11.79
CA LEU A 32 15.11 -0.28 12.71
C LEU A 32 15.30 0.21 14.13
N GLY A 33 14.58 -0.39 15.07
CA GLY A 33 14.81 -0.17 16.50
C GLY A 33 13.96 -1.10 17.37
N PRO A 34 14.44 -1.56 18.53
CA PRO A 34 13.67 -2.44 19.40
C PRO A 34 12.42 -1.74 19.96
N SER A 35 11.53 -2.51 20.58
CA SER A 35 10.42 -1.92 21.34
C SER A 35 10.94 -0.89 22.37
N GLY A 36 10.22 0.21 22.52
CA GLY A 36 10.59 1.32 23.42
C GLY A 36 11.76 2.20 22.96
N SER A 37 12.37 1.98 21.79
CA SER A 37 13.51 2.79 21.33
C SER A 37 13.16 4.19 20.79
N GLY A 38 11.87 4.56 20.81
CA GLY A 38 11.38 5.84 20.28
C GLY A 38 11.11 5.84 18.77
N LYS A 39 10.98 4.67 18.12
CA LYS A 39 10.60 4.57 16.70
C LYS A 39 9.35 5.37 16.36
N SER A 40 8.24 5.07 17.03
CA SER A 40 6.94 5.69 16.76
C SER A 40 6.97 7.19 17.06
N PHE A 41 7.77 7.64 18.04
CA PHE A 41 7.99 9.06 18.31
C PHE A 41 8.72 9.76 17.15
N PHE A 42 9.81 9.15 16.66
CA PHE A 42 10.57 9.65 15.52
C PHE A 42 9.70 9.68 14.25
N THR A 43 8.98 8.59 13.95
CA THR A 43 8.17 8.48 12.73
C THR A 43 6.99 9.42 12.76
N ASN A 44 6.27 9.58 13.88
CA ASN A 44 5.22 10.59 14.00
C ASN A 44 5.75 12.01 13.75
N HIS A 45 6.93 12.34 14.29
CA HIS A 45 7.54 13.66 14.05
C HIS A 45 7.87 13.86 12.56
N MET A 46 8.50 12.87 11.93
CA MET A 46 8.82 12.90 10.50
C MET A 46 7.57 13.02 9.62
N CYS A 47 6.54 12.19 9.88
CA CYS A 47 5.28 12.22 9.15
C CYS A 47 4.59 13.58 9.27
N ARG A 48 4.58 14.17 10.47
CA ARG A 48 4.04 15.51 10.67
C ARG A 48 4.79 16.55 9.85
N GLN A 49 6.13 16.55 9.87
CA GLN A 49 6.93 17.52 9.11
C GLN A 49 6.69 17.38 7.60
N TYR A 50 6.62 16.15 7.09
CA TYR A 50 6.31 15.90 5.70
C TYR A 50 4.92 16.36 5.30
N TRP A 51 3.92 16.14 6.16
CA TRP A 51 2.57 16.64 5.95
C TRP A 51 2.52 18.16 5.92
N GLU A 52 3.22 18.84 6.84
CA GLU A 52 3.36 20.31 6.85
C GLU A 52 4.06 20.84 5.58
N GLN A 53 4.90 20.02 4.94
CA GLN A 53 5.54 20.30 3.65
C GLN A 53 4.69 19.94 2.42
N GLY A 54 3.43 19.52 2.62
CA GLY A 54 2.51 19.19 1.52
C GLY A 54 2.69 17.79 0.94
N THR A 55 3.39 16.89 1.63
CA THR A 55 3.54 15.48 1.22
C THR A 55 2.22 14.74 1.39
N HIS A 56 1.87 13.89 0.42
CA HIS A 56 0.78 12.91 0.58
C HIS A 56 1.34 11.63 1.22
N ILE A 57 0.75 11.23 2.32
CA ILE A 57 1.21 10.20 3.23
C ILE A 57 0.13 9.13 3.35
N VAL A 58 0.52 7.90 3.06
CA VAL A 58 -0.27 6.69 3.33
C VAL A 58 0.49 5.86 4.36
N LEU A 59 -0.10 5.67 5.53
CA LEU A 59 0.47 4.88 6.62
C LEU A 59 -0.26 3.54 6.71
N VAL A 60 0.50 2.46 6.80
CA VAL A 60 0.01 1.13 7.18
C VAL A 60 0.52 0.87 8.58
N ASP A 61 -0.39 0.91 9.54
CA ASP A 61 -0.11 0.90 10.97
C ASP A 61 -0.61 -0.42 11.59
N THR A 62 0.16 -0.90 12.56
CA THR A 62 -0.25 -1.97 13.46
C THR A 62 -0.02 -1.48 14.89
N GLY A 63 -1.09 -1.30 15.66
CA GLY A 63 -0.99 -0.89 17.06
C GLY A 63 -1.28 0.59 17.33
N ASN A 64 -2.04 1.25 16.46
CA ASN A 64 -2.61 2.59 16.66
C ASN A 64 -1.59 3.72 16.93
N SER A 65 -0.35 3.56 16.50
CA SER A 65 0.75 4.51 16.78
C SER A 65 0.55 5.88 16.13
N TYR A 66 -0.27 5.99 15.09
CA TYR A 66 -0.50 7.25 14.36
C TYR A 66 -1.89 7.85 14.55
N GLN A 67 -2.75 7.22 15.35
CA GLN A 67 -4.12 7.69 15.56
C GLN A 67 -4.15 9.12 16.11
N GLY A 68 -3.29 9.42 17.09
CA GLY A 68 -3.18 10.75 17.69
C GLY A 68 -2.80 11.84 16.68
N LEU A 69 -1.82 11.57 15.81
CA LEU A 69 -1.40 12.51 14.76
C LEU A 69 -2.47 12.68 13.68
N CYS A 70 -3.12 11.59 13.26
CA CYS A 70 -4.21 11.63 12.28
C CYS A 70 -5.38 12.48 12.79
N ASN A 71 -5.81 12.25 14.04
CA ASN A 71 -6.88 13.02 14.67
C ASN A 71 -6.51 14.50 14.84
N PHE A 72 -5.25 14.79 15.15
CA PHE A 72 -4.76 16.17 15.22
C PHE A 72 -4.88 16.87 13.86
N ILE A 73 -4.44 16.22 12.78
CA ILE A 73 -4.55 16.75 11.42
C ILE A 73 -6.01 16.95 11.01
N ASN A 74 -6.87 15.97 11.30
CA ASN A 74 -8.29 16.03 11.03
C ASN A 74 -8.96 17.23 11.70
N ARG A 75 -8.72 17.43 13.01
CA ARG A 75 -9.24 18.59 13.75
C ARG A 75 -8.67 19.91 13.22
N ARG A 76 -7.37 19.97 12.94
CA ARG A 76 -6.70 21.19 12.45
C ARG A 76 -7.21 21.63 11.08
N THR A 77 -7.70 20.69 10.29
CA THR A 77 -8.23 20.94 8.93
C THR A 77 -9.75 20.88 8.87
N ASN A 78 -10.45 20.85 10.02
CA ASN A 78 -11.90 20.73 10.10
C ASN A 78 -12.48 19.55 9.26
N GLY A 79 -11.76 18.43 9.20
CA GLY A 79 -12.15 17.24 8.45
C GLY A 79 -11.73 17.20 6.97
N GLU A 80 -11.07 18.25 6.46
CA GLU A 80 -10.58 18.27 5.07
C GLU A 80 -9.44 17.28 4.83
N ASP A 81 -8.63 16.97 5.85
CA ASP A 81 -7.49 16.05 5.78
C ASP A 81 -7.48 15.11 7.00
N GLY A 82 -6.57 14.13 7.04
CA GLY A 82 -6.49 13.19 8.17
C GLY A 82 -7.65 12.19 8.16
N VAL A 83 -7.42 11.06 7.49
CA VAL A 83 -8.36 9.94 7.42
C VAL A 83 -7.78 8.75 8.15
N TYR A 84 -8.52 8.23 9.12
CA TYR A 84 -8.13 7.05 9.89
C TYR A 84 -9.08 5.90 9.60
N PHE A 85 -8.59 4.91 8.87
CA PHE A 85 -9.28 3.65 8.62
C PHE A 85 -8.87 2.64 9.69
N THR A 86 -9.87 2.07 10.35
CA THR A 86 -9.70 0.93 11.25
C THR A 86 -10.88 0.01 11.04
N TYR A 87 -10.62 -1.30 11.08
CA TYR A 87 -11.69 -2.28 10.94
C TYR A 87 -12.50 -2.34 12.25
N THR A 88 -13.80 -2.12 12.12
CA THR A 88 -14.78 -2.45 13.17
C THR A 88 -15.96 -3.13 12.52
N GLU A 89 -16.65 -4.02 13.24
CA GLU A 89 -17.87 -4.67 12.71
C GLU A 89 -18.94 -3.66 12.26
N LYS A 90 -18.97 -2.48 12.90
CA LYS A 90 -19.94 -1.40 12.58
C LYS A 90 -19.51 -0.50 11.42
N ASN A 91 -18.22 -0.42 11.14
CA ASN A 91 -17.66 0.40 10.08
C ASN A 91 -16.45 -0.33 9.50
N PRO A 92 -16.69 -1.34 8.65
CA PRO A 92 -15.60 -2.05 8.00
C PRO A 92 -14.91 -1.15 6.99
N ILE A 93 -13.69 -1.52 6.61
CA ILE A 93 -12.98 -0.88 5.50
C ILE A 93 -13.69 -1.33 4.22
N SER A 94 -14.23 -0.38 3.46
CA SER A 94 -14.90 -0.62 2.19
C SER A 94 -14.27 0.23 1.08
N PHE A 95 -14.24 -0.29 -0.14
CA PHE A 95 -13.74 0.41 -1.32
C PHE A 95 -14.59 0.04 -2.55
N ASN A 96 -14.45 0.77 -3.65
CA ASN A 96 -15.04 0.38 -4.93
C ASN A 96 -13.93 0.34 -6.00
N PRO A 97 -13.50 -0.85 -6.45
CA PRO A 97 -12.40 -0.96 -7.41
C PRO A 97 -12.75 -0.42 -8.79
N PHE A 98 -14.04 -0.31 -9.12
CA PHE A 98 -14.52 0.22 -10.39
C PHE A 98 -14.85 1.71 -10.34
N TYR A 99 -14.48 2.40 -9.27
CA TYR A 99 -14.66 3.85 -9.15
C TYR A 99 -13.37 4.61 -9.45
N THR A 100 -13.49 5.67 -10.24
CA THR A 100 -12.46 6.71 -10.46
C THR A 100 -13.13 8.07 -10.62
N ASP A 101 -12.64 9.10 -9.92
CA ASP A 101 -13.29 10.44 -9.94
C ASP A 101 -13.31 11.11 -11.32
N ASP A 102 -12.38 10.75 -12.21
CA ASP A 102 -12.28 11.27 -13.58
C ASP A 102 -12.84 10.31 -14.65
N GLY A 103 -13.36 9.14 -14.25
CA GLY A 103 -13.81 8.10 -15.18
C GLY A 103 -12.69 7.47 -16.02
N ILE A 104 -11.42 7.71 -15.69
CA ILE A 104 -10.27 7.19 -16.44
C ILE A 104 -9.84 5.83 -15.88
N PHE A 105 -9.80 4.81 -16.75
CA PHE A 105 -9.31 3.47 -16.45
C PHE A 105 -8.08 3.16 -17.31
N ASP A 106 -6.91 3.66 -16.88
CA ASP A 106 -5.64 3.39 -17.53
C ASP A 106 -5.19 1.92 -17.38
N ILE A 107 -4.06 1.58 -18.01
CA ILE A 107 -3.52 0.21 -18.00
C ILE A 107 -3.27 -0.29 -16.57
N GLU A 108 -2.79 0.57 -15.67
CA GLU A 108 -2.49 0.17 -14.30
C GLU A 108 -3.75 -0.03 -13.47
N LYS A 109 -4.75 0.83 -13.62
CA LYS A 109 -6.06 0.67 -12.97
C LYS A 109 -6.75 -0.61 -13.43
N ARG A 110 -6.68 -0.94 -14.73
CA ARG A 110 -7.18 -2.21 -15.26
C ARG A 110 -6.44 -3.41 -14.66
N GLU A 111 -5.11 -3.34 -14.57
CA GLU A 111 -4.30 -4.41 -14.00
C GLU A 111 -4.50 -4.54 -12.47
N SER A 112 -4.76 -3.44 -11.75
CA SER A 112 -5.07 -3.47 -10.32
C SER A 112 -6.42 -4.15 -10.06
N ILE A 113 -7.45 -3.82 -10.84
CA ILE A 113 -8.76 -4.48 -10.79
C ILE A 113 -8.62 -5.98 -11.08
N LYS A 114 -7.88 -6.32 -12.14
CA LYS A 114 -7.61 -7.72 -12.50
C LYS A 114 -6.88 -8.46 -11.38
N THR A 115 -5.85 -7.86 -10.80
CA THR A 115 -5.10 -8.46 -9.69
C THR A 115 -6.02 -8.68 -8.50
N LEU A 116 -6.81 -7.67 -8.13
CA LEU A 116 -7.76 -7.77 -7.02
C LEU A 116 -8.71 -8.94 -7.23
N ILE A 117 -9.41 -9.00 -8.36
CA ILE A 117 -10.38 -10.07 -8.65
C ILE A 117 -9.68 -11.43 -8.70
N MET A 118 -8.47 -11.49 -9.26
CA MET A 118 -7.70 -12.73 -9.30
C MET A 118 -7.32 -13.22 -7.90
N THR A 119 -6.93 -12.33 -6.99
CA THR A 119 -6.65 -12.65 -5.60
C THR A 119 -7.89 -13.08 -4.82
N LEU A 120 -9.09 -12.56 -5.17
CA LEU A 120 -10.34 -13.03 -4.59
C LEU A 120 -10.71 -14.43 -5.06
N TRP A 121 -10.46 -14.73 -6.34
CA TRP A 121 -10.82 -15.99 -6.96
C TRP A 121 -9.84 -17.12 -6.63
N LYS A 122 -8.54 -16.84 -6.66
CA LYS A 122 -7.48 -17.83 -6.49
C LYS A 122 -6.84 -17.71 -5.11
N ARG A 123 -6.53 -18.86 -4.52
CA ARG A 123 -5.76 -18.94 -3.27
C ARG A 123 -4.27 -19.05 -3.58
N ASP A 124 -3.41 -18.73 -2.61
CA ASP A 124 -1.93 -18.78 -2.76
C ASP A 124 -1.38 -20.09 -3.33
N ASN A 125 -2.05 -21.21 -3.08
CA ASN A 125 -1.60 -22.54 -3.52
C ASN A 125 -2.12 -22.94 -4.90
N GLU A 126 -2.93 -22.11 -5.55
CA GLU A 126 -3.53 -22.38 -6.86
C GLU A 126 -3.30 -21.18 -7.79
N PRO A 127 -2.11 -21.08 -8.42
CA PRO A 127 -1.83 -19.98 -9.31
C PRO A 127 -2.77 -20.04 -10.54
N PRO A 128 -3.25 -18.89 -11.03
CA PRO A 128 -4.10 -18.88 -12.20
C PRO A 128 -3.37 -19.39 -13.43
N THR A 129 -4.10 -20.10 -14.28
CA THR A 129 -3.62 -20.47 -15.59
C THR A 129 -3.61 -19.25 -16.52
N ARG A 130 -2.80 -19.29 -17.57
CA ARG A 130 -2.78 -18.24 -18.60
C ARG A 130 -4.15 -18.00 -19.24
N SER A 131 -4.94 -19.06 -19.40
CA SER A 131 -6.30 -18.95 -19.96
C SER A 131 -7.22 -18.15 -19.04
N GLU A 132 -7.15 -18.41 -17.73
CA GLU A 132 -7.92 -17.69 -16.70
C GLU A 132 -7.52 -16.22 -16.61
N GLU A 133 -6.22 -15.91 -16.67
CA GLU A 133 -5.73 -14.53 -16.70
C GLU A 133 -6.24 -13.75 -17.92
N VAL A 134 -6.26 -14.40 -19.10
CA VAL A 134 -6.73 -13.80 -20.35
C VAL A 134 -8.24 -13.60 -20.31
N ALA A 135 -9.00 -14.59 -19.81
CA ALA A 135 -10.44 -14.49 -19.66
C ALA A 135 -10.82 -13.35 -18.69
N LEU A 136 -10.20 -13.29 -17.50
CA LEU A 136 -10.45 -12.21 -16.55
C LEU A 136 -10.07 -10.84 -17.13
N SER A 137 -8.92 -10.74 -17.81
CA SER A 137 -8.51 -9.49 -18.47
C SER A 137 -9.54 -9.03 -19.51
N ASN A 138 -10.09 -9.97 -20.28
CA ASN A 138 -11.14 -9.68 -21.26
C ASN A 138 -12.44 -9.23 -20.57
N ALA A 139 -12.89 -9.95 -19.53
CA ALA A 139 -14.08 -9.60 -18.76
C ALA A 139 -13.99 -8.19 -18.17
N VAL A 140 -12.87 -7.86 -17.52
CA VAL A 140 -12.63 -6.53 -16.93
C VAL A 140 -12.62 -5.46 -18.02
N SER A 141 -11.98 -5.71 -19.16
CA SER A 141 -11.92 -4.72 -20.25
C SER A 141 -13.29 -4.44 -20.85
N LEU A 142 -14.07 -5.48 -21.16
CA LEU A 142 -15.42 -5.33 -21.71
C LEU A 142 -16.37 -4.65 -20.73
N TYR A 143 -16.26 -4.98 -19.44
CA TYR A 143 -17.06 -4.33 -18.42
C TYR A 143 -16.71 -2.84 -18.29
N ILE A 144 -15.42 -2.49 -18.31
CA ILE A 144 -14.97 -1.08 -18.29
C ILE A 144 -15.49 -0.33 -19.52
N GLU A 145 -15.44 -0.92 -20.71
CA GLU A 145 -16.02 -0.33 -21.92
C GLU A 145 -17.52 -0.10 -21.77
N ARG A 146 -18.24 -1.05 -21.17
CA ARG A 146 -19.68 -0.95 -20.92
C ARG A 146 -20.03 0.23 -20.00
N ILE A 147 -19.37 0.35 -18.85
CA ILE A 147 -19.62 1.44 -17.90
C ILE A 147 -19.16 2.82 -18.42
N GLN A 148 -18.24 2.86 -19.38
CA GLN A 148 -17.83 4.11 -20.03
C GLN A 148 -18.82 4.57 -21.12
N ILE A 149 -19.64 3.66 -21.65
CA ILE A 149 -20.69 3.97 -22.64
C ILE A 149 -22.03 4.26 -21.96
N ASP A 150 -22.35 3.52 -20.90
CA ASP A 150 -23.64 3.59 -20.20
C ASP A 150 -23.53 4.35 -18.88
N GLU A 151 -23.69 5.67 -18.94
CA GLU A 151 -23.65 6.57 -17.77
C GLU A 151 -24.76 6.29 -16.73
N SER A 152 -25.78 5.50 -17.09
CA SER A 152 -26.85 5.13 -16.15
C SER A 152 -26.45 4.00 -15.19
N MET A 153 -25.39 3.25 -15.53
CA MET A 153 -24.87 2.18 -14.69
C MET A 153 -23.88 2.74 -13.67
N THR A 154 -24.17 2.54 -12.38
CA THR A 154 -23.20 2.88 -11.32
C THR A 154 -22.13 1.78 -11.25
N PRO A 155 -20.86 2.07 -11.54
CA PRO A 155 -19.81 1.05 -11.52
C PRO A 155 -19.59 0.52 -10.11
N SER A 156 -19.66 -0.79 -9.93
CA SER A 156 -19.39 -1.47 -8.66
C SER A 156 -18.94 -2.92 -8.90
N PHE A 157 -18.55 -3.62 -7.84
CA PHE A 157 -18.33 -5.06 -7.94
C PHE A 157 -19.62 -5.83 -8.24
N ASN A 158 -20.77 -5.39 -7.70
CA ASN A 158 -22.07 -6.00 -7.97
C ASN A 158 -22.42 -5.97 -9.46
N THR A 159 -22.31 -4.82 -10.10
CA THR A 159 -22.62 -4.67 -11.53
C THR A 159 -21.60 -5.39 -12.41
N PHE A 160 -20.33 -5.52 -11.98
CA PHE A 160 -19.34 -6.39 -12.64
C PHE A 160 -19.75 -7.86 -12.54
N TYR A 161 -20.15 -8.32 -11.36
CA TYR A 161 -20.58 -9.69 -11.13
C TYR A 161 -21.81 -10.05 -11.97
N GLU A 162 -22.80 -9.17 -12.04
CA GLU A 162 -23.99 -9.31 -12.88
C GLU A 162 -23.63 -9.38 -14.37
N PHE A 163 -22.75 -8.48 -14.83
CA PHE A 163 -22.22 -8.49 -16.21
C PHE A 163 -21.52 -9.81 -16.54
N VAL A 164 -20.68 -10.32 -15.63
CA VAL A 164 -19.99 -11.59 -15.85
C VAL A 164 -20.97 -12.77 -15.94
N LYS A 165 -21.98 -12.77 -15.05
CA LYS A 165 -23.00 -13.81 -14.97
C LYS A 165 -23.91 -13.87 -16.20
N LEU A 166 -24.20 -12.73 -16.83
CA LEU A 166 -25.16 -12.62 -17.92
C LEU A 166 -24.48 -12.40 -19.27
N ASP A 167 -23.92 -11.22 -19.47
CA ASP A 167 -23.38 -10.78 -20.77
C ASP A 167 -22.10 -11.52 -21.13
N TYR A 168 -21.15 -11.61 -20.20
CA TYR A 168 -19.88 -12.28 -20.47
C TYR A 168 -20.04 -13.79 -20.67
N ALA A 169 -20.98 -14.42 -19.95
CA ALA A 169 -21.34 -15.82 -20.15
C ALA A 169 -21.75 -16.08 -21.61
N ALA A 170 -22.63 -15.24 -22.17
CA ALA A 170 -23.03 -15.36 -23.58
C ALA A 170 -21.85 -15.17 -24.55
N ILE A 171 -20.88 -14.32 -24.21
CA ILE A 171 -19.65 -14.12 -25.00
C ILE A 171 -18.75 -15.36 -24.96
N LEU A 172 -18.60 -16.00 -23.79
CA LEU A 172 -17.83 -17.23 -23.65
C LEU A 172 -18.44 -18.36 -24.47
N ASP A 173 -19.77 -18.49 -24.44
CA ASP A 173 -20.52 -19.48 -25.24
C ASP A 173 -20.35 -19.23 -26.73
N ALA A 174 -20.49 -17.99 -27.18
CA ALA A 174 -20.29 -17.61 -28.59
C ALA A 174 -18.87 -17.89 -29.08
N LYS A 175 -17.85 -17.68 -28.22
CA LYS A 175 -16.44 -18.00 -28.49
C LYS A 175 -16.11 -19.49 -28.29
N ARG A 176 -17.05 -20.29 -27.81
CA ARG A 176 -16.87 -21.72 -27.48
C ARG A 176 -15.67 -21.95 -26.55
N VAL A 177 -15.51 -21.07 -25.57
CA VAL A 177 -14.47 -21.24 -24.54
C VAL A 177 -14.77 -22.51 -23.76
N ARG A 178 -13.76 -23.37 -23.59
CA ARG A 178 -13.94 -24.64 -22.87
C ARG A 178 -13.97 -24.34 -21.38
N GLU A 179 -14.81 -25.04 -20.63
CA GLU A 179 -14.91 -24.92 -19.17
C GLU A 179 -13.55 -25.08 -18.47
N LYS A 180 -12.69 -25.99 -18.96
CA LYS A 180 -11.32 -26.16 -18.44
C LYS A 180 -10.39 -24.94 -18.63
N ASP A 181 -10.72 -24.05 -19.57
CA ASP A 181 -9.95 -22.83 -19.83
C ASP A 181 -10.46 -21.66 -18.99
N PHE A 182 -11.74 -21.67 -18.61
CA PHE A 182 -12.36 -20.73 -17.69
C PHE A 182 -13.63 -21.33 -17.07
N ASP A 183 -13.55 -21.74 -15.81
CA ASP A 183 -14.70 -22.26 -15.07
C ASP A 183 -15.51 -21.09 -14.50
N LEU A 184 -16.49 -20.63 -15.31
CA LEU A 184 -17.37 -19.52 -14.95
C LEU A 184 -18.20 -19.83 -13.68
N ALA A 185 -18.63 -21.08 -13.50
CA ALA A 185 -19.44 -21.46 -12.35
C ALA A 185 -18.62 -21.38 -11.07
N ASN A 186 -17.40 -21.91 -11.07
CA ASN A 186 -16.46 -21.76 -9.96
C ASN A 186 -16.13 -20.29 -9.70
N PHE A 187 -15.84 -19.52 -10.76
CA PHE A 187 -15.55 -18.08 -10.65
C PHE A 187 -16.65 -17.33 -9.90
N LEU A 188 -17.91 -17.50 -10.33
CA LEU A 188 -19.06 -16.87 -9.69
C LEU A 188 -19.25 -17.35 -8.24
N ASN A 189 -19.18 -18.66 -7.98
CA ASN A 189 -19.34 -19.22 -6.64
C ASN A 189 -18.29 -18.73 -5.64
N VAL A 190 -17.02 -18.59 -6.06
CA VAL A 190 -15.95 -18.09 -5.19
C VAL A 190 -16.11 -16.60 -4.90
N LEU A 191 -16.66 -15.85 -5.86
CA LEU A 191 -16.87 -14.41 -5.74
C LEU A 191 -18.22 -14.02 -5.11
N GLU A 192 -19.14 -14.97 -4.97
CA GLU A 192 -20.47 -14.78 -4.36
C GLU A 192 -20.42 -14.11 -2.97
N PRO A 193 -19.48 -14.43 -2.05
CA PRO A 193 -19.40 -13.76 -0.75
C PRO A 193 -19.19 -12.24 -0.81
N TYR A 194 -18.67 -11.71 -1.92
CA TYR A 194 -18.46 -10.26 -2.12
C TYR A 194 -19.56 -9.61 -2.96
N TYR A 195 -20.46 -10.42 -3.52
CA TYR A 195 -21.64 -9.97 -4.24
C TYR A 195 -22.78 -9.64 -3.26
N LYS A 196 -23.75 -8.83 -3.71
CA LYS A 196 -24.92 -8.39 -2.95
C LYS A 196 -25.55 -9.52 -2.12
N GLY A 197 -25.57 -9.34 -0.79
CA GLY A 197 -26.12 -10.31 0.16
C GLY A 197 -25.13 -11.37 0.66
N GLY A 198 -23.87 -11.34 0.18
CA GLY A 198 -22.78 -12.14 0.70
C GLY A 198 -22.17 -11.58 1.99
N GLU A 199 -21.35 -12.38 2.68
CA GLU A 199 -20.73 -12.04 3.97
C GLU A 199 -19.84 -10.77 3.91
N TYR A 200 -19.22 -10.51 2.76
CA TYR A 200 -18.28 -9.41 2.52
C TYR A 200 -18.77 -8.43 1.45
N ASP A 201 -20.09 -8.34 1.22
CA ASP A 201 -20.66 -7.50 0.16
C ASP A 201 -20.29 -6.01 0.29
N PHE A 202 -20.10 -5.54 1.52
CA PHE A 202 -19.67 -4.17 1.84
C PHE A 202 -18.27 -3.84 1.31
N LEU A 203 -17.40 -4.83 1.12
CA LEU A 203 -15.96 -4.62 0.97
C LEU A 203 -15.59 -3.95 -0.35
N LEU A 204 -16.26 -4.33 -1.45
CA LEU A 204 -15.95 -3.90 -2.82
C LEU A 204 -17.08 -3.08 -3.47
N ASN A 205 -18.10 -2.74 -2.70
CA ASN A 205 -19.28 -2.00 -3.16
C ASN A 205 -19.49 -0.70 -2.37
N SER A 206 -18.40 -0.06 -1.92
CA SER A 206 -18.49 1.18 -1.16
C SER A 206 -19.17 2.29 -1.98
N GLU A 207 -20.31 2.78 -1.50
CA GLU A 207 -20.97 3.99 -2.02
C GLU A 207 -20.33 5.28 -1.49
N LYS A 208 -19.53 5.18 -0.42
CA LYS A 208 -18.76 6.30 0.10
C LYS A 208 -17.64 6.61 -0.88
N GLN A 209 -17.91 7.53 -1.81
CA GLN A 209 -16.94 8.17 -2.70
C GLN A 209 -16.01 9.09 -1.87
N LEU A 210 -15.29 8.50 -0.92
CA LEU A 210 -14.21 9.20 -0.23
C LEU A 210 -13.12 9.38 -1.27
N ASP A 211 -13.00 10.60 -1.79
CA ASP A 211 -11.85 11.01 -2.60
C ASP A 211 -10.59 10.87 -1.73
N LEU A 212 -9.97 9.70 -1.81
CA LEU A 212 -8.72 9.41 -1.16
C LEU A 212 -7.56 10.03 -1.93
N LEU A 213 -7.74 10.52 -3.16
CA LEU A 213 -6.67 11.14 -3.93
C LEU A 213 -6.27 12.49 -3.31
N SER A 214 -7.24 13.35 -2.98
CA SER A 214 -7.00 14.67 -2.39
C SER A 214 -6.50 14.62 -0.94
N LYS A 215 -6.88 13.60 -0.17
CA LYS A 215 -6.43 13.45 1.23
C LYS A 215 -4.92 13.25 1.30
N ARG A 216 -4.22 14.03 2.12
CA ARG A 216 -2.76 13.99 2.24
C ARG A 216 -2.30 13.17 3.42
N PHE A 217 -3.14 12.89 4.40
CA PHE A 217 -2.77 12.06 5.53
C PHE A 217 -3.79 10.95 5.71
N ILE A 218 -3.42 9.73 5.31
CA ILE A 218 -4.28 8.54 5.38
C ILE A 218 -3.58 7.49 6.22
N VAL A 219 -4.27 6.93 7.20
CA VAL A 219 -3.79 5.84 8.04
C VAL A 219 -4.71 4.65 7.91
N PHE A 220 -4.15 3.50 7.57
CA PHE A 220 -4.81 2.21 7.60
C PHE A 220 -4.28 1.42 8.79
N GLU A 221 -5.09 1.35 9.85
CA GLU A 221 -4.88 0.45 10.98
C GLU A 221 -5.40 -0.93 10.60
N ILE A 222 -4.50 -1.91 10.59
CA ILE A 222 -4.83 -3.27 10.13
C ILE A 222 -4.54 -4.35 11.17
N ASP A 223 -4.25 -3.99 12.43
CA ASP A 223 -3.92 -4.96 13.47
C ASP A 223 -5.09 -5.92 13.74
N ALA A 224 -6.32 -5.41 13.72
CA ALA A 224 -7.53 -6.20 13.92
C ALA A 224 -7.77 -7.26 12.83
N ILE A 225 -7.26 -7.03 11.61
CA ILE A 225 -7.48 -7.92 10.47
C ILE A 225 -6.22 -8.67 10.06
N LYS A 226 -5.05 -8.44 10.66
CA LYS A 226 -3.76 -8.97 10.19
C LYS A 226 -3.70 -10.49 10.00
N ASP A 227 -4.46 -11.22 10.82
CA ASP A 227 -4.53 -12.69 10.78
C ASP A 227 -5.76 -13.20 10.01
N HIS A 228 -6.59 -12.29 9.48
CA HIS A 228 -7.81 -12.60 8.75
C HIS A 228 -7.51 -12.93 7.28
N LYS A 229 -7.59 -14.21 6.93
CA LYS A 229 -7.21 -14.76 5.62
C LYS A 229 -7.89 -14.16 4.38
N ILE A 230 -9.05 -13.53 4.57
CA ILE A 230 -9.82 -12.90 3.48
C ILE A 230 -9.65 -11.39 3.48
N LEU A 231 -10.05 -10.70 4.56
CA LEU A 231 -9.97 -9.25 4.66
C LEU A 231 -8.56 -8.69 4.51
N PHE A 232 -7.53 -9.34 5.05
CA PHE A 232 -6.18 -8.78 5.04
C PHE A 232 -5.58 -8.64 3.63
N PRO A 233 -5.58 -9.68 2.77
CA PRO A 233 -5.15 -9.52 1.38
C PRO A 233 -5.92 -8.41 0.66
N ILE A 234 -7.23 -8.34 0.84
CA ILE A 234 -8.08 -7.39 0.10
C ILE A 234 -7.79 -5.96 0.53
N VAL A 235 -7.75 -5.70 1.84
CA VAL A 235 -7.40 -4.39 2.38
C VAL A 235 -6.00 -3.99 1.95
N THR A 236 -5.05 -4.92 1.94
CA THR A 236 -3.69 -4.64 1.48
C THR A 236 -3.65 -4.21 0.00
N ILE A 237 -4.39 -4.89 -0.89
CA ILE A 237 -4.50 -4.49 -2.30
C ILE A 237 -5.10 -3.09 -2.42
N ILE A 238 -6.15 -2.80 -1.66
CA ILE A 238 -6.79 -1.47 -1.63
C ILE A 238 -5.77 -0.38 -1.21
N ILE A 239 -5.01 -0.61 -0.15
CA ILE A 239 -3.97 0.32 0.33
C ILE A 239 -2.94 0.58 -0.77
N MET A 240 -2.47 -0.48 -1.43
CA MET A 240 -1.50 -0.38 -2.52
C MET A 240 -2.08 0.41 -3.70
N GLU A 241 -3.34 0.15 -4.07
CA GLU A 241 -4.03 0.87 -5.13
C GLU A 241 -4.16 2.36 -4.81
N VAL A 242 -4.56 2.71 -3.60
CA VAL A 242 -4.64 4.12 -3.15
C VAL A 242 -3.29 4.81 -3.31
N PHE A 243 -2.19 4.14 -2.96
CA PHE A 243 -0.86 4.72 -3.08
C PHE A 243 -0.38 4.83 -4.54
N ILE A 244 -0.62 3.79 -5.36
CA ILE A 244 -0.28 3.81 -6.80
C ILE A 244 -1.05 4.93 -7.52
N ASN A 245 -2.34 5.06 -7.24
CA ASN A 245 -3.18 6.12 -7.78
C ASN A 245 -2.61 7.51 -7.47
N LYS A 246 -2.18 7.75 -6.22
CA LYS A 246 -1.47 8.98 -5.84
C LYS A 246 -0.16 9.18 -6.61
N MET A 247 0.67 8.14 -6.75
CA MET A 247 1.93 8.25 -7.49
C MET A 247 1.72 8.72 -8.93
N ARG A 248 0.67 8.22 -9.58
CA ARG A 248 0.39 8.48 -11.00
C ARG A 248 -0.31 9.81 -11.25
N ARG A 249 -1.27 10.19 -10.42
CA ARG A 249 -2.12 11.38 -10.69
C ARG A 249 -1.55 12.66 -10.09
N LEU A 250 -0.82 12.60 -8.98
CA LEU A 250 -0.32 13.80 -8.29
C LEU A 250 1.07 14.23 -8.77
N GLN A 251 1.19 14.75 -9.98
CA GLN A 251 2.49 15.17 -10.54
C GLN A 251 3.14 16.30 -9.72
N GLY A 252 4.47 16.25 -9.55
CA GLY A 252 5.25 17.26 -8.81
C GLY A 252 5.05 17.28 -7.29
N ILE A 253 4.13 16.48 -6.75
CA ILE A 253 3.84 16.40 -5.31
C ILE A 253 4.59 15.21 -4.70
N ARG A 254 5.13 15.36 -3.48
CA ARG A 254 5.80 14.25 -2.78
C ARG A 254 4.77 13.23 -2.28
N LYS A 255 5.09 11.93 -2.40
CA LYS A 255 4.31 10.85 -1.78
C LYS A 255 5.18 10.01 -0.87
N MET A 256 4.65 9.64 0.28
CA MET A 256 5.27 8.70 1.20
C MET A 256 4.31 7.58 1.51
N ILE A 257 4.77 6.34 1.38
CA ILE A 257 4.14 5.19 2.01
C ILE A 257 5.02 4.71 3.15
N LEU A 258 4.43 4.54 4.34
CA LEU A 258 5.12 3.99 5.50
C LEU A 258 4.41 2.71 5.93
N ILE A 259 5.18 1.64 6.05
CA ILE A 259 4.70 0.32 6.45
C ILE A 259 5.36 -0.03 7.79
N GLU A 260 4.59 -0.01 8.87
CA GLU A 260 5.05 -0.35 10.23
C GLU A 260 4.62 -1.76 10.61
N GLU A 261 5.60 -2.67 10.77
CA GLU A 261 5.46 -4.09 11.14
C GLU A 261 4.54 -4.98 10.27
N ALA A 262 3.66 -4.39 9.46
CA ALA A 262 2.75 -5.08 8.54
C ALA A 262 3.46 -5.72 7.34
N TRP A 263 4.72 -5.34 7.07
CA TRP A 263 5.45 -5.76 5.88
C TRP A 263 5.58 -7.29 5.76
N LYS A 264 5.64 -8.02 6.89
CA LYS A 264 5.70 -9.49 6.92
C LYS A 264 4.43 -10.11 6.37
N ALA A 265 3.30 -9.64 6.88
CA ALA A 265 1.99 -10.14 6.49
C ALA A 265 1.73 -9.79 5.02
N ILE A 266 2.03 -8.55 4.59
CA ILE A 266 1.90 -8.13 3.19
C ILE A 266 2.75 -9.01 2.26
N ALA A 267 3.99 -9.31 2.62
CA ALA A 267 4.87 -10.12 1.77
C ALA A 267 4.42 -11.58 1.66
N LYS A 268 3.77 -12.12 2.70
CA LYS A 268 3.35 -13.53 2.75
C LYS A 268 2.18 -13.84 1.81
N GLU A 269 1.25 -12.91 1.65
CA GLU A 269 0.03 -13.04 0.83
C GLU A 269 0.30 -12.83 -0.68
N GLY A 270 1.44 -13.30 -1.18
CA GLY A 270 1.80 -13.17 -2.60
C GLY A 270 2.17 -11.76 -3.07
N MET A 271 2.16 -10.73 -2.22
CA MET A 271 2.42 -9.33 -2.61
C MET A 271 3.89 -8.90 -2.48
N ALA A 272 4.83 -9.84 -2.34
CA ALA A 272 6.25 -9.53 -2.28
C ALA A 272 6.76 -8.82 -3.54
N GLU A 273 6.27 -9.20 -4.73
CA GLU A 273 6.61 -8.52 -5.98
C GLU A 273 6.02 -7.10 -6.06
N TYR A 274 4.87 -6.84 -5.41
CA TYR A 274 4.33 -5.49 -5.28
C TYR A 274 5.22 -4.59 -4.43
N ILE A 275 5.69 -5.07 -3.26
CA ILE A 275 6.66 -4.34 -2.44
C ILE A 275 7.93 -4.05 -3.25
N LYS A 276 8.41 -5.02 -4.01
CA LYS A 276 9.58 -4.86 -4.88
C LYS A 276 9.38 -3.83 -5.97
N TYR A 277 8.24 -3.86 -6.66
CA TYR A 277 7.85 -2.86 -7.65
C TYR A 277 7.83 -1.46 -7.03
N LEU A 278 7.18 -1.32 -5.87
CA LEU A 278 7.04 -0.08 -5.13
C LEU A 278 8.40 0.54 -4.82
N PHE A 279 9.30 -0.20 -4.16
CA PHE A 279 10.62 0.31 -3.77
C PHE A 279 11.49 0.69 -4.97
N LYS A 280 11.36 0.01 -6.11
CA LYS A 280 12.12 0.33 -7.34
C LYS A 280 11.56 1.54 -8.10
N THR A 281 10.25 1.73 -8.05
CA THR A 281 9.55 2.63 -8.97
C THR A 281 9.17 3.96 -8.32
N VAL A 282 8.88 3.98 -7.01
CA VAL A 282 8.39 5.16 -6.28
C VAL A 282 9.25 6.42 -6.47
N ARG A 283 10.58 6.25 -6.62
CA ARG A 283 11.52 7.35 -6.89
C ARG A 283 11.21 8.14 -8.16
N LYS A 284 10.62 7.50 -9.18
CA LYS A 284 10.25 8.13 -10.46
C LYS A 284 9.08 9.11 -10.30
N PHE A 285 8.30 8.96 -9.22
CA PHE A 285 7.09 9.74 -8.96
C PHE A 285 7.25 10.75 -7.83
N PHE A 286 8.48 11.19 -7.58
CA PHE A 286 8.84 12.03 -6.42
C PHE A 286 8.33 11.43 -5.10
N GLY A 287 8.39 10.09 -4.98
CA GLY A 287 7.94 9.42 -3.77
C GLY A 287 9.06 8.68 -3.03
N GLU A 288 8.70 8.19 -1.85
CA GLU A 288 9.52 7.34 -1.02
C GLU A 288 8.68 6.25 -0.33
N ALA A 289 9.26 5.06 -0.23
CA ALA A 289 8.74 3.97 0.58
C ALA A 289 9.57 3.83 1.86
N ILE A 290 8.90 3.71 3.00
CA ILE A 290 9.50 3.61 4.32
C ILE A 290 9.01 2.33 4.98
N VAL A 291 9.93 1.51 5.47
CA VAL A 291 9.61 0.33 6.28
C VAL A 291 10.17 0.51 7.67
N VAL A 292 9.33 0.27 8.67
CA VAL A 292 9.65 0.36 10.09
C VAL A 292 9.51 -1.03 10.69
N THR A 293 10.56 -1.52 11.35
CA THR A 293 10.57 -2.84 11.99
C THR A 293 11.33 -2.83 13.31
N GLN A 294 10.98 -3.77 14.18
CA GLN A 294 11.71 -4.12 15.39
C GLN A 294 12.73 -5.23 15.17
N GLU A 295 12.39 -6.16 14.27
CA GLU A 295 13.11 -7.41 14.11
C GLU A 295 13.76 -7.42 12.74
N VAL A 296 15.09 -7.29 12.74
CA VAL A 296 15.88 -7.26 11.50
C VAL A 296 16.07 -8.66 10.92
N ASP A 297 16.08 -9.68 11.78
CA ASP A 297 16.35 -11.06 11.37
C ASP A 297 15.24 -11.58 10.45
N ASP A 298 13.99 -11.16 10.65
CA ASP A 298 12.89 -11.55 9.77
C ASP A 298 12.99 -10.96 8.37
N ILE A 299 13.49 -9.71 8.25
CA ILE A 299 13.71 -9.10 6.93
C ILE A 299 14.83 -9.84 6.20
N ILE A 300 15.89 -10.21 6.93
CA ILE A 300 17.03 -10.92 6.37
C ILE A 300 16.64 -12.34 5.93
N ALA A 301 15.73 -12.98 6.67
CA ALA A 301 15.26 -14.33 6.38
C ALA A 301 14.50 -14.43 5.05
N SER A 302 13.89 -13.33 4.57
CA SER A 302 13.24 -13.27 3.25
C SER A 302 14.14 -12.63 2.21
N PRO A 303 14.71 -13.39 1.25
CA PRO A 303 15.63 -12.85 0.23
C PRO A 303 14.98 -11.74 -0.60
N ILE A 304 13.72 -11.92 -1.00
CA ILE A 304 12.97 -10.96 -1.81
C ILE A 304 12.79 -9.65 -1.05
N VAL A 305 12.43 -9.71 0.23
CA VAL A 305 12.20 -8.53 1.09
C VAL A 305 13.52 -7.84 1.38
N LYS A 306 14.59 -8.58 1.72
CA LYS A 306 15.93 -8.03 1.93
C LYS A 306 16.42 -7.26 0.70
N GLU A 307 16.32 -7.86 -0.49
CA GLU A 307 16.73 -7.22 -1.73
C GLU A 307 15.85 -6.03 -2.09
N SER A 308 14.55 -6.11 -1.80
CA SER A 308 13.60 -5.06 -2.19
C SER A 308 13.64 -3.87 -1.24
N ILE A 309 13.70 -4.10 0.07
CA ILE A 309 13.57 -3.06 1.09
C ILE A 309 14.95 -2.53 1.49
N ILE A 310 15.86 -3.39 1.95
CA ILE A 310 17.14 -2.92 2.52
C ILE A 310 18.05 -2.38 1.42
N ASN A 311 18.18 -3.09 0.30
CA ASN A 311 19.10 -2.68 -0.77
C ASN A 311 18.57 -1.48 -1.57
N ASN A 312 17.25 -1.30 -1.69
CA ASN A 312 16.68 -0.11 -2.35
C ASN A 312 16.29 0.99 -1.36
N SER A 313 16.81 0.97 -0.13
CA SER A 313 16.70 2.07 0.84
C SER A 313 18.08 2.67 1.08
N ASP A 314 18.35 3.84 0.50
CA ASP A 314 19.64 4.50 0.68
C ASP A 314 19.77 5.10 2.09
N CYS A 315 18.66 5.58 2.65
CA CYS A 315 18.61 6.06 4.02
C CYS A 315 18.27 4.92 4.99
N LYS A 316 19.15 4.70 5.98
CA LYS A 316 18.95 3.71 7.04
C LYS A 316 19.00 4.41 8.38
N ILE A 317 17.93 4.33 9.15
CA ILE A 317 17.77 4.99 10.45
C ILE A 317 17.75 3.91 11.52
N LEU A 318 18.78 3.91 12.37
CA LEU A 318 18.98 2.88 13.38
C LEU A 318 18.81 3.50 14.77
N LEU A 319 17.70 3.18 15.43
CA LEU A 319 17.38 3.60 16.79
C LEU A 319 17.85 2.52 17.78
N LEU A 320 19.14 2.17 17.71
CA LEU A 320 19.80 1.14 18.50
C LEU A 320 20.84 1.75 19.44
N SER A 321 21.19 1.04 20.51
CA SER A 321 22.38 1.39 21.30
C SER A 321 23.65 1.19 20.45
N ARG A 322 24.68 2.03 20.69
CA ARG A 322 25.95 2.02 19.94
C ARG A 322 26.58 0.63 19.81
N GLN A 323 26.59 -0.16 20.90
CA GLN A 323 27.09 -1.54 20.90
C GLN A 323 26.29 -2.49 19.98
N LYS A 324 24.96 -2.33 19.89
CA LYS A 324 24.11 -3.16 19.01
C LYS A 324 24.29 -2.77 17.55
N THR A 325 24.46 -1.47 17.26
CA THR A 325 24.77 -0.97 15.93
C THR A 325 26.12 -1.49 15.42
N GLU A 326 27.17 -1.43 16.25
CA GLU A 326 28.50 -1.96 15.89
C GLU A 326 28.48 -3.48 15.68
N ARG A 327 27.74 -4.24 16.49
CA ARG A 327 27.60 -5.70 16.34
C ARG A 327 26.82 -6.07 15.06
N TYR A 328 25.82 -5.28 14.69
CA TYR A 328 25.06 -5.45 13.44
C TYR A 328 25.96 -5.26 12.21
N TRP A 329 26.79 -4.21 12.18
CA TRP A 329 27.65 -3.90 11.03
C TRP A 329 28.98 -4.68 11.00
N LYS A 330 29.56 -5.07 12.14
CA LYS A 330 30.74 -5.98 12.16
C LYS A 330 30.47 -7.34 11.51
N ARG A 331 29.21 -7.77 11.44
CA ARG A 331 28.79 -8.98 10.71
C ARG A 331 28.70 -8.78 9.19
N LYS A 332 28.78 -7.56 8.67
CA LYS A 332 28.50 -7.23 7.26
C LYS A 332 29.44 -6.17 6.65
N SER A 333 30.60 -5.90 7.24
CA SER A 333 31.58 -4.96 6.70
C SER A 333 32.04 -5.39 5.31
N ASN A 334 31.41 -4.82 4.29
CA ASN A 334 32.13 -4.37 3.12
C ASN A 334 31.60 -3.08 2.49
N HIS A 335 30.37 -2.61 2.70
CA HIS A 335 29.97 -1.30 2.15
C HIS A 335 28.88 -0.61 3.00
N TRP A 336 28.88 0.74 3.01
CA TRP A 336 27.75 1.63 3.35
C TRP A 336 27.58 2.14 4.80
N LEU A 337 28.55 2.89 5.35
CA LEU A 337 28.28 3.75 6.52
C LEU A 337 28.16 5.23 6.11
N LEU A 338 26.96 5.79 6.29
CA LEU A 338 26.78 7.19 6.69
C LEU A 338 26.60 7.21 8.21
N ASN A 339 27.70 7.46 8.93
CA ASN A 339 27.62 7.84 10.34
C ASN A 339 27.20 9.31 10.39
N PHE A 340 25.98 9.60 10.86
CA PHE A 340 25.72 10.91 11.47
C PHE A 340 26.40 10.92 12.84
N SER A 341 27.72 11.12 12.83
CA SER A 341 28.41 11.73 13.96
C SER A 341 28.19 13.22 13.80
N LEU A 342 27.45 13.84 14.74
CA LEU A 342 27.62 15.27 14.99
C LEU A 342 29.11 15.44 15.31
N LYS A 343 29.89 15.98 14.39
CA LYS A 343 31.21 16.47 14.71
C LYS A 343 30.98 17.77 15.48
N GLU A 344 31.37 17.75 16.74
CA GLU A 344 31.66 18.96 17.49
C GLU A 344 32.88 19.60 16.81
N ASP A 345 32.70 20.80 16.26
CA ASP A 345 33.79 21.75 16.02
C ASP A 345 33.90 22.67 17.24
#